data_AF-A0A920RN18-F1
#
_entry.id   AF-A0A920RN18-F1
#
_cell.length_a   1.000
_cell.length_b   1.000
_cell.length_c   1.000
_cell.angle_alpha   90.00
_cell.angle_beta   90.00
_cell.angle_gamma   90.00
#
_symmetry.space_group_name_H-M   'P 1'
#
loop_
_entity.id
_entity.type
_entity.pdbx_description
1 polymer ?
#
loop_
_entity_poly.entity_id
_entity_poly.type
_entity_poly.pdbx_seq_one_letter_code
_entity_poly.pdbx_strand_id
1 'polypeptide(L)'
;MTISWAWSSRPGPPGPRAVDGGTGIHVTGVKPRAKTSGTSRARKFYIAVDSEGPTGVNEYWARNLKADSPRLTGFRQLLTDDVNAAVEGCFSAGATEVYVKDDGFRVRNIIRKRLDPRARLIPSGGPVAARAR
;
A
#
# COMPACT_ATOMS: atom_id res chain seq x y z
N MET A 1 7.59 -0.08 18.61
CA MET A 1 7.31 1.03 17.68
C MET A 1 5.97 0.73 17.02
N THR A 2 4.99 1.60 17.22
CA THR A 2 3.61 1.40 16.74
C THR A 2 3.52 1.87 15.30
N ILE A 3 3.13 0.99 14.38
CA ILE A 3 2.68 1.41 13.05
C ILE A 3 1.32 2.08 13.26
N SER A 4 1.31 3.41 13.29
CA SER A 4 0.06 4.17 13.30
C SER A 4 -0.52 4.17 11.89
N TRP A 5 -1.42 3.23 11.63
CA TRP A 5 -2.31 3.33 10.48
C TRP A 5 -3.34 4.43 10.80
N ALA A 6 -3.15 5.61 10.22
CA ALA A 6 -4.24 6.57 10.11
C ALA A 6 -5.19 6.10 8.98
N TRP A 7 -5.95 5.03 9.25
CA TRP A 7 -7.15 4.74 8.48
C TRP A 7 -8.18 5.82 8.85
N SER A 8 -8.37 6.81 7.97
CA SER A 8 -9.51 7.73 8.07
C SER A 8 -10.74 7.00 7.51
N SER A 9 -11.42 6.26 8.37
CA SER A 9 -12.79 5.84 8.12
C SER A 9 -13.59 7.08 8.45
N ARG A 10 -13.81 7.93 7.45
CA ARG A 10 -14.93 8.86 7.59
C ARG A 10 -16.16 7.99 7.77
N PRO A 11 -16.88 8.09 8.90
CA PRO A 11 -18.17 7.43 8.98
C PRO A 11 -18.99 7.96 7.81
N GLY A 12 -19.51 7.05 6.99
CA GLY A 12 -20.55 7.42 6.04
C GLY A 12 -21.68 8.12 6.80
N PRO A 13 -22.36 9.10 6.20
CA PRO A 13 -23.51 9.71 6.84
C PRO A 13 -24.51 8.62 7.27
N PRO A 14 -25.16 8.74 8.44
CA PRO A 14 -26.09 7.74 8.90
C PRO A 14 -27.15 7.50 7.82
N GLY A 15 -27.31 6.25 7.41
CA GLY A 15 -28.37 5.86 6.48
C GLY A 15 -29.73 6.25 7.04
N PRO A 16 -30.70 6.66 6.20
CA PRO A 16 -32.01 7.05 6.67
C PRO A 16 -32.69 5.86 7.37
N ARG A 17 -33.12 6.06 8.62
CA ARG A 17 -34.05 5.14 9.29
C ARG A 17 -35.37 5.20 8.53
N ALA A 18 -35.91 4.03 8.22
CA ALA A 18 -37.26 3.90 7.69
C ALA A 18 -38.24 4.49 8.72
N VAL A 19 -38.91 5.57 8.35
CA VAL A 19 -40.17 6.01 8.93
C VAL A 19 -41.25 5.53 7.97
N ASP A 20 -42.12 4.64 8.44
CA ASP A 20 -43.34 4.28 7.74
C ASP A 20 -44.25 5.50 7.66
N GLY A 21 -44.72 5.84 6.46
CA GLY A 21 -45.76 6.85 6.26
C GLY A 21 -45.57 7.72 5.03
N GLY A 22 -46.13 7.26 3.91
CA GLY A 22 -46.52 7.99 2.70
C GLY A 22 -46.00 9.41 2.47
N THR A 23 -45.05 9.55 1.55
CA THR A 23 -45.09 10.49 0.41
C THR A 23 -43.86 10.22 -0.47
N GLY A 24 -44.10 9.80 -1.72
CA GLY A 24 -43.02 9.44 -2.63
C GLY A 24 -42.16 10.64 -3.01
N ILE A 25 -40.85 10.56 -2.74
CA ILE A 25 -39.88 11.50 -3.31
C ILE A 25 -39.43 10.93 -4.66
N HIS A 26 -39.96 11.49 -5.75
CA HIS A 26 -39.43 11.27 -7.09
C HIS A 26 -38.12 12.07 -7.25
N VAL A 27 -36.98 11.38 -7.24
CA VAL A 27 -35.68 12.00 -7.56
C VAL A 27 -35.58 12.18 -9.08
N THR A 28 -36.07 13.32 -9.59
CA THR A 28 -35.96 13.70 -11.00
C THR A 28 -34.65 14.45 -11.24
N GLY A 29 -33.55 13.69 -11.33
CA GLY A 29 -32.31 14.18 -11.92
C GLY A 29 -31.12 14.20 -10.96
N VAL A 30 -30.39 13.09 -10.93
CA VAL A 30 -28.97 13.14 -10.59
C VAL A 30 -28.26 13.67 -11.84
N LYS A 31 -27.80 14.92 -11.84
CA LYS A 31 -26.81 15.35 -12.84
C LYS A 31 -25.54 14.52 -12.57
N PRO A 32 -25.05 13.72 -13.54
CA PRO A 32 -23.76 13.07 -13.36
C PRO A 32 -22.74 14.17 -13.11
N ARG A 33 -22.03 14.08 -11.98
CA ARG A 33 -20.90 14.96 -11.71
C ARG A 33 -19.95 14.80 -12.89
N ALA A 34 -19.73 15.89 -13.63
CA ALA A 34 -18.80 15.89 -14.74
C ALA A 34 -17.48 15.28 -14.25
N LYS A 35 -16.98 14.25 -14.94
CA LYS A 35 -15.63 13.74 -14.69
C LYS A 35 -14.72 14.94 -14.88
N THR A 36 -14.15 15.45 -13.80
CA THR A 36 -13.20 16.56 -13.88
C THR A 36 -12.11 16.11 -14.85
N SER A 37 -12.09 16.69 -16.06
CA SER A 37 -11.07 16.48 -17.07
C SER A 37 -9.79 17.20 -16.66
N GLY A 38 -9.35 16.95 -15.43
CA GLY A 38 -8.03 17.36 -14.98
C GLY A 38 -7.04 16.41 -15.63
N THR A 39 -6.06 16.97 -16.36
CA THR A 39 -4.86 16.25 -16.79
C THR A 39 -4.43 15.32 -15.66
N SER A 40 -4.50 14.01 -15.87
CA SER A 40 -4.14 13.05 -14.82
C SER A 40 -2.69 13.32 -14.46
N ARG A 41 -2.43 14.00 -13.34
CA ARG A 41 -1.06 14.18 -12.88
C ARG A 41 -0.47 12.80 -12.70
N ALA A 42 0.70 12.56 -13.28
CA ALA A 42 1.47 11.35 -13.06
C ALA A 42 1.62 11.14 -11.55
N ARG A 43 0.98 10.08 -11.03
CA ARG A 43 0.98 9.79 -9.59
C ARG A 43 2.13 8.84 -9.28
N LYS A 44 3.07 9.33 -8.48
CA LYS A 44 4.21 8.57 -8.00
C LYS A 44 3.97 8.17 -6.56
N PHE A 45 4.16 6.89 -6.24
CA PHE A 45 4.06 6.37 -4.88
C PHE A 45 5.43 5.90 -4.40
N TYR A 46 5.68 6.11 -3.11
CA TYR A 46 6.85 5.62 -2.40
C TYR A 46 6.38 4.76 -1.24
N ILE A 47 6.83 3.51 -1.21
CA ILE A 47 6.54 2.52 -0.18
C ILE A 47 7.85 2.27 0.56
N ALA A 48 7.94 2.69 1.82
CA ALA A 48 9.05 2.34 2.69
C ALA A 48 8.72 1.04 3.42
N VAL A 49 9.68 0.12 3.46
CA VAL A 49 9.50 -1.23 4.01
C VAL A 49 10.51 -1.45 5.14
N ASP A 50 9.98 -1.79 6.31
CA ASP A 50 10.75 -2.28 7.46
C ASP A 50 10.63 -3.81 7.56
N SER A 51 11.51 -4.44 8.34
CA SER A 51 11.50 -5.90 8.52
C SER A 51 10.43 -6.40 9.50
N GLU A 52 9.89 -5.50 10.32
CA GLU A 52 8.94 -5.78 11.38
C GLU A 52 7.49 -5.68 10.87
N GLY A 53 6.63 -6.63 11.26
CA GLY A 53 5.20 -6.61 10.95
C GLY A 53 4.69 -7.16 9.60
N PRO A 54 5.41 -8.03 8.84
CA PRO A 54 4.78 -8.74 7.74
C PRO A 54 3.55 -9.55 8.21
N THR A 55 2.54 -9.66 7.35
CA THR A 55 1.34 -10.46 7.59
C THR A 55 1.73 -11.90 7.92
N GLY A 56 1.17 -12.43 9.00
CA GLY A 56 1.42 -13.81 9.44
C GLY A 56 2.77 -14.04 10.13
N VAL A 57 3.55 -12.98 10.40
CA VAL A 57 4.80 -13.06 11.16
C VAL A 57 4.61 -12.44 12.55
N ASN A 58 4.60 -13.29 13.58
CA ASN A 58 4.53 -12.87 14.99
C ASN A 58 5.90 -12.83 15.69
N GLU A 59 6.98 -13.13 14.97
CA GLU A 59 8.34 -13.15 15.49
C GLU A 59 8.88 -11.72 15.60
N TYR A 60 8.93 -11.19 16.82
CA TYR A 60 9.31 -9.80 17.09
C TYR A 60 10.70 -9.41 16.56
N TRP A 61 11.64 -10.36 16.52
CA TRP A 61 13.00 -10.17 15.99
C TRP A 61 13.30 -11.07 14.78
N ALA A 62 12.31 -11.25 13.89
CA ALA A 62 12.44 -12.04 12.66
C ALA A 62 13.73 -11.75 11.87
N ARG A 63 14.14 -10.47 11.84
CA ARG A 63 15.35 -9.99 11.17
C ARG A 63 16.68 -10.42 11.80
N ASN A 64 16.67 -10.86 13.06
CA ASN A 64 17.87 -11.30 13.80
C ASN A 64 18.16 -12.79 13.59
N LEU A 65 17.31 -13.51 12.85
CA LEU A 65 17.58 -14.88 12.48
C LEU A 65 18.85 -14.98 11.61
N LYS A 66 19.54 -16.11 11.69
CA LYS A 66 20.69 -16.41 10.82
C LYS A 66 20.27 -16.35 9.35
N ALA A 67 21.19 -15.93 8.48
CA ALA A 67 20.92 -15.75 7.05
C ALA A 67 20.48 -17.03 6.32
N ASP A 68 20.90 -18.19 6.82
CA ASP A 68 20.55 -19.53 6.32
C ASP A 68 19.25 -20.09 6.92
N SER A 69 18.61 -19.36 7.84
CA SER A 69 17.37 -19.81 8.48
C SER A 69 16.23 -19.92 7.45
N PRO A 70 15.58 -21.09 7.32
CA PRO A 70 14.43 -21.24 6.44
C PRO A 70 13.26 -20.32 6.84
N ARG A 71 13.12 -20.02 8.13
CA ARG A 71 12.10 -19.09 8.65
C ARG A 71 12.32 -17.67 8.15
N LEU A 72 13.56 -17.19 8.14
CA LEU A 72 13.90 -15.87 7.59
C LEU A 72 13.50 -15.77 6.11
N THR A 73 13.74 -16.84 5.34
CA THR A 73 13.32 -16.90 3.94
C THR A 73 11.80 -16.81 3.81
N GLY A 74 11.05 -17.57 4.62
CA GLY A 74 9.58 -17.50 4.65
C GLY A 74 9.06 -16.10 5.02
N PHE A 75 9.64 -15.46 6.04
CA PHE A 75 9.26 -14.11 6.47
C PHE A 75 9.49 -13.07 5.37
N ARG A 76 10.61 -13.18 4.64
CA ARG A 76 10.90 -12.30 3.50
C ARG A 76 9.96 -12.53 2.32
N GLN A 77 9.50 -13.77 2.11
CA GLN A 77 8.49 -14.08 1.09
C GLN A 77 7.16 -13.41 1.45
N LEU A 78 6.68 -13.59 2.68
CA LEU A 78 5.44 -12.95 3.16
C LEU A 78 5.51 -11.43 3.06
N LEU A 79 6.61 -10.82 3.52
CA LEU A 79 6.81 -9.38 3.39
C LEU A 79 6.82 -8.90 1.93
N THR A 80 7.45 -9.67 1.03
CA THR A 80 7.45 -9.32 -0.40
C THR A 80 6.05 -9.40 -0.99
N ASP A 81 5.22 -10.34 -0.51
CA ASP A 81 3.83 -10.49 -0.96
C ASP A 81 2.94 -9.33 -0.46
N ASP A 82 3.08 -8.91 0.80
CA ASP A 82 2.40 -7.72 1.33
C ASP A 82 2.74 -6.46 0.52
N VAL A 83 4.03 -6.30 0.19
CA VAL A 83 4.51 -5.18 -0.62
C VAL A 83 3.95 -5.25 -2.03
N ASN A 84 3.89 -6.44 -2.64
CA ASN A 84 3.28 -6.61 -3.96
C ASN A 84 1.79 -6.27 -3.94
N ALA A 85 1.05 -6.63 -2.89
CA ALA A 85 -0.35 -6.23 -2.74
C ALA A 85 -0.51 -4.70 -2.63
N ALA A 86 0.37 -4.02 -1.90
CA ALA A 86 0.39 -2.56 -1.83
C ALA A 86 0.74 -1.91 -3.18
N VAL A 87 1.70 -2.47 -3.91
CA VAL A 87 2.08 -2.03 -5.26
C VAL A 87 0.91 -2.18 -6.24
N GLU A 88 0.22 -3.32 -6.21
CA GLU A 88 -0.97 -3.57 -7.02
C GLU A 88 -2.07 -2.56 -6.72
N GLY A 89 -2.31 -2.28 -5.43
CA GLY A 89 -3.25 -1.23 -5.00
C GLY A 89 -2.86 0.15 -5.55
N CYS A 90 -1.57 0.51 -5.55
CA CYS A 90 -1.09 1.76 -6.13
C CYS A 90 -1.38 1.86 -7.63
N PHE A 91 -1.07 0.82 -8.40
CA PHE A 91 -1.34 0.80 -9.84
C PHE A 91 -2.84 0.79 -10.15
N SER A 92 -3.65 0.04 -9.39
CA SER A 92 -5.11 0.02 -9.49
C SER A 92 -5.71 1.39 -9.19
N ALA A 93 -5.10 2.13 -8.26
CA ALA A 93 -5.47 3.50 -7.99
C ALA A 93 -5.10 4.46 -9.11
N GLY A 94 -4.25 4.08 -10.08
CA GLY A 94 -3.78 4.88 -11.21
C GLY A 94 -2.42 5.55 -10.98
N ALA A 95 -1.52 4.89 -10.25
CA ALA A 95 -0.11 5.25 -10.20
C ALA A 95 0.56 5.08 -11.57
N THR A 96 1.46 6.01 -11.91
CA THR A 96 2.34 5.90 -13.06
C THR A 96 3.72 5.35 -12.67
N GLU A 97 4.11 5.52 -11.41
CA GLU A 97 5.36 5.00 -10.87
C GLU A 97 5.18 4.57 -9.41
N VAL A 98 5.78 3.44 -9.04
CA VAL A 98 5.83 2.97 -7.65
C VAL A 98 7.27 2.64 -7.29
N TYR A 99 7.77 3.23 -6.22
CA TYR A 99 9.10 3.01 -5.68
C TYR A 99 8.98 2.28 -4.35
N VAL A 100 9.78 1.23 -4.17
CA VAL A 100 9.85 0.47 -2.93
C VAL A 100 11.21 0.70 -2.31
N LYS A 101 11.26 1.38 -1.16
CA LYS A 101 12.47 1.61 -0.39
C LYS A 101 12.60 0.50 0.66
N ASP A 102 13.59 -0.37 0.46
CA ASP A 102 13.96 -1.41 1.43
C ASP A 102 14.87 -0.78 2.48
N ASP A 103 14.33 -0.43 3.65
CA ASP A 103 15.05 0.29 4.71
C ASP A 103 15.50 -0.63 5.85
N GLY A 104 15.80 -1.89 5.55
CA GLY A 104 16.29 -2.86 6.52
C GLY A 104 17.68 -2.51 7.07
N PHE A 105 17.83 -2.63 8.40
CA PHE A 105 19.05 -2.33 9.15
C PHE A 105 20.24 -3.26 8.81
N ARG A 106 19.99 -4.54 8.49
CA ARG A 106 21.05 -5.56 8.26
C ARG A 106 20.76 -6.55 7.14
N VAL A 107 19.66 -6.38 6.42
CA VAL A 107 19.17 -7.38 5.45
C VAL A 107 18.47 -6.68 4.29
N ARG A 108 18.59 -7.26 3.09
CA ARG A 108 17.74 -6.92 1.95
C ARG A 108 16.40 -7.61 2.19
N ASN A 109 15.45 -6.95 2.83
CA ASN A 109 14.17 -7.56 3.20
C ASN A 109 13.46 -8.10 1.96
N ILE A 110 13.39 -7.27 0.92
CA ILE A 110 12.69 -7.60 -0.33
C ILE A 110 13.44 -8.65 -1.14
N ILE A 111 12.72 -9.68 -1.56
CA ILE A 111 13.23 -10.66 -2.53
C ILE A 111 13.07 -10.05 -3.92
N ARG A 112 14.14 -9.41 -4.42
CA ARG A 112 14.12 -8.66 -5.69
C ARG A 112 13.56 -9.43 -6.90
N LYS A 113 13.73 -10.76 -6.97
CA LYS A 113 13.20 -11.59 -8.06
C LYS A 113 11.68 -11.82 -8.00
N ARG A 114 11.06 -11.53 -6.86
CA ARG A 114 9.62 -11.75 -6.60
C ARG A 114 8.84 -10.44 -6.49
N LEU A 115 9.53 -9.30 -6.36
CA LEU A 115 8.90 -7.98 -6.40
C LEU A 115 8.21 -7.78 -7.75
N ASP A 116 7.04 -7.15 -7.74
CA ASP A 116 6.30 -6.75 -8.94
C ASP A 116 7.25 -6.00 -9.90
N PRO A 117 7.38 -6.45 -11.17
CA PRO A 117 8.35 -5.90 -12.11
C PRO A 117 8.07 -4.44 -12.50
N ARG A 118 6.86 -3.93 -12.23
CA ARG A 118 6.49 -2.52 -12.45
C ARG A 118 7.00 -1.61 -11.33
N ALA A 119 7.32 -2.16 -10.15
CA ALA A 119 7.87 -1.41 -9.04
C ALA A 119 9.40 -1.26 -9.16
N ARG A 120 9.91 -0.11 -8.70
CA ARG A 120 11.34 0.18 -8.65
C ARG A 120 11.88 0.02 -7.23
N LEU A 121 12.72 -0.99 -7.03
CA LEU A 121 13.39 -1.20 -5.74
C LEU A 121 14.53 -0.19 -5.54
N ILE A 122 14.43 0.60 -4.47
CA ILE A 122 15.50 1.43 -3.93
C ILE A 122 16.13 0.63 -2.77
N PRO A 123 17.37 0.15 -2.89
CA PRO A 123 18.02 -0.59 -1.84
C PRO A 123 18.32 0.28 -0.61
N SER A 124 18.56 -0.37 0.53
CA SER A 124 19.02 0.28 1.76
C SER A 124 20.27 1.13 1.49
N GLY A 125 20.30 2.35 2.04
CA GLY A 125 21.34 3.36 1.76
C GLY A 125 21.24 4.10 0.40
N GLY A 126 20.40 3.66 -0.54
CA GLY A 126 20.17 4.40 -1.79
C GLY A 126 19.33 5.69 -1.59
N PRO A 127 19.51 6.75 -2.40
CA PRO A 127 18.72 7.97 -2.27
C PRO A 127 17.23 7.70 -2.54
N VAL A 128 16.35 8.24 -1.69
CA VAL A 128 14.88 8.15 -1.85
C VAL A 128 14.41 8.98 -3.07
N ALA A 129 15.20 9.96 -3.50
CA ALA A 129 14.91 10.77 -4.67
C ALA A 129 15.32 10.04 -5.96
N ALA A 130 14.37 9.34 -6.59
CA ALA A 130 14.47 9.11 -8.01
C ALA A 130 14.37 10.48 -8.70
N ARG A 131 15.49 10.98 -9.25
CA ARG A 131 15.45 12.18 -10.08
C ARG A 131 14.43 11.94 -11.18
N ALA A 132 13.33 12.71 -11.15
CA ALA A 132 12.42 12.81 -12.27
C ALA A 132 13.27 13.26 -13.47
N ARG A 133 13.35 12.40 -14.48
CA ARG A 133 13.77 12.83 -15.82
C ARG A 133 12.61 13.57 -16.46
#